data_AF-A0A956Y9D3-F1
#
_entry.id   AF-A0A956Y9D3-F1
#
_cell.length_a   1.000
_cell.length_b   1.000
_cell.length_c   1.000
_cell.angle_alpha   90.00
_cell.angle_beta   90.00
_cell.angle_gamma   90.00
#
_symmetry.space_group_name_H-M   'P 1'
#
loop_
_entity.id
_entity.type
_entity.pdbx_description
1 polymer ?
#
loop_
_entity_poly.entity_id
_entity_poly.type
_entity_poly.pdbx_seq_one_letter_code
_entity_poly.pdbx_strand_id
1 'polypeptide(L)' 'MSDDRQNIEQYNSNGALHPRGNSTRAVHAGTMRKKAFSSLTTPIVQSATFTFEDTADLCDFMDKKIWGDGLDREEYG' A
#
# COMPACT_ATOMS: atom_id res chain seq x y z
N MET A 1 -6.96 48.71 6.99
CA MET A 1 -5.55 48.57 6.54
C MET A 1 -4.80 47.79 7.60
N SER A 2 -4.76 46.46 7.48
CA SER A 2 -3.57 45.65 7.07
C SER A 2 -2.73 45.31 8.32
N ASP A 3 -2.51 44.07 8.74
CA ASP A 3 -1.99 42.97 7.93
C ASP A 3 -2.34 41.57 8.52
N ASP A 4 -3.11 40.80 7.76
CA ASP A 4 -3.35 39.35 7.88
C ASP A 4 -2.12 38.53 7.45
N ARG A 5 -0.99 38.57 8.18
CA ARG A 5 0.27 37.98 7.67
C ARG A 5 1.02 36.99 8.56
N GLN A 6 0.36 36.32 9.50
CA GLN A 6 1.01 35.25 10.27
C GLN A 6 0.58 33.81 9.92
N ASN A 7 -0.07 33.57 8.77
CA ASN A 7 -0.59 32.24 8.43
C ASN A 7 -0.13 31.65 7.08
N ILE A 8 1.06 32.01 6.57
CA ILE A 8 1.48 31.55 5.24
C ILE A 8 3.00 31.31 5.14
N GLU A 9 3.58 30.52 6.06
CA GLU A 9 4.95 30.00 5.91
C GLU A 9 5.00 28.48 5.65
N GLN A 10 3.88 27.87 5.26
CA GLN A 10 3.85 26.50 4.74
C GLN A 10 3.32 26.41 3.30
N TYR A 11 3.58 27.45 2.48
CA TYR A 11 3.41 27.32 1.04
C TYR A 11 4.76 26.97 0.43
N ASN A 12 5.01 25.68 0.25
CA ASN A 12 6.18 25.18 -0.47
C ASN A 12 6.23 25.81 -1.86
N SER A 13 7.17 26.74 -2.02
CA SER A 13 7.79 27.04 -3.30
C SER A 13 8.31 25.73 -3.89
N ASN A 14 7.88 25.44 -5.11
CA ASN A 14 8.19 24.25 -5.93
C ASN A 14 7.18 23.11 -5.71
N GLY A 15 6.36 22.84 -6.73
CA GLY A 15 5.35 21.77 -6.80
C GLY A 15 5.93 20.35 -6.78
N ALA A 16 6.93 20.10 -5.94
CA ALA A 16 7.41 18.77 -5.62
C ALA A 16 6.47 18.14 -4.59
N LEU A 17 5.97 16.95 -4.90
CA LEU A 17 5.18 16.12 -4.01
C LEU A 17 5.89 16.02 -2.66
N HIS A 18 5.27 16.53 -1.59
CA HIS A 18 5.76 16.32 -0.22
C HIS A 18 5.93 14.81 -0.01
N PRO A 19 7.17 14.31 0.21
CA PRO A 19 7.36 12.94 0.63
C PRO A 19 6.57 12.77 1.92
N ARG A 20 5.60 11.83 1.94
CA ARG A 20 4.81 11.56 3.15
C ARG A 20 5.76 11.38 4.34
N GLY A 21 5.51 12.09 5.43
CA GLY A 21 6.36 12.04 6.62
C GLY A 21 6.54 10.62 7.15
N ASN A 22 7.65 10.38 7.87
CA ASN A 22 8.02 9.04 8.35
C ASN A 22 6.91 8.39 9.18
N SER A 23 6.18 9.16 10.01
CA SER A 23 5.04 8.67 10.79
C SER A 23 3.89 8.15 9.91
N THR A 24 3.55 8.87 8.84
CA THR A 24 2.51 8.46 7.89
C THR A 24 2.94 7.22 7.12
N ARG A 25 4.22 7.13 6.74
CA ARG A 25 4.77 5.95 6.06
C ARG A 25 4.78 4.74 6.98
N ALA A 26 5.14 4.89 8.26
CA ALA A 26 5.13 3.78 9.22
C ALA A 26 3.73 3.15 9.36
N VAL A 27 2.67 3.96 9.32
CA VAL A 27 1.29 3.47 9.49
C VAL A 27 0.70 2.91 8.19
N HIS A 28 1.02 3.51 7.04
CA HIS A 28 0.29 3.23 5.79
C HIS A 28 1.13 2.62 4.66
N ALA A 29 2.47 2.67 4.72
CA ALA A 29 3.31 2.11 3.67
C ALA A 29 3.23 0.57 3.65
N GLY A 30 3.49 -0.03 2.47
CA GLY A 30 3.48 -1.48 2.29
C GLY A 30 2.11 -2.13 2.37
N THR A 31 1.03 -1.35 2.51
CA THR A 31 -0.34 -1.89 2.53
C THR A 31 -1.14 -1.35 1.35
N MET A 32 -1.97 -2.23 0.78
CA MET A 32 -2.96 -1.83 -0.21
C MET A 32 -3.99 -0.89 0.43
N ARG A 33 -4.38 0.14 -0.32
CA ARG A 33 -5.37 1.12 0.15
C ARG A 33 -6.75 0.50 0.34
N LYS A 34 -7.13 -0.44 -0.53
CA LYS A 34 -8.35 -1.24 -0.39
C LYS A 34 -7.96 -2.61 0.10
N LYS A 35 -8.53 -3.01 1.24
CA LYS A 35 -8.31 -4.32 1.86
C LYS A 35 -9.55 -5.18 1.64
N ALA A 36 -9.39 -6.50 1.74
CA ALA A 36 -10.51 -7.42 1.66
C ALA A 36 -11.57 -7.09 2.71
N PHE A 37 -12.83 -7.37 2.38
CA PHE A 37 -13.99 -7.18 3.27
C PHE A 37 -14.18 -5.73 3.78
N SER A 38 -13.67 -4.73 3.07
CA SER A 38 -13.68 -3.33 3.51
C SER A 38 -13.02 -3.12 4.88
N SER A 39 -12.09 -4.01 5.25
CA SER A 39 -11.42 -3.97 6.54
C SER A 39 -10.47 -2.77 6.66
N LEU A 40 -10.37 -2.20 7.86
CA LEU A 40 -9.38 -1.17 8.18
C LEU A 40 -7.97 -1.76 8.28
N THR A 41 -7.86 -2.94 8.87
CA THR A 41 -6.61 -3.69 9.04
C THR A 41 -6.48 -4.76 7.96
N THR A 42 -5.25 -5.21 7.68
CA THR A 42 -5.03 -6.32 6.75
C THR A 42 -5.50 -7.61 7.45
N PRO A 43 -6.49 -8.34 6.91
CA PRO A 43 -7.02 -9.52 7.56
C PRO A 43 -6.00 -10.66 7.55
N ILE A 44 -6.07 -11.51 8.57
CA ILE A 44 -5.35 -12.78 8.61
C ILE A 44 -6.27 -13.83 7.98
N VAL A 45 -5.92 -14.29 6.77
CA VAL A 45 -6.66 -15.34 6.08
C VAL A 45 -5.95 -16.67 6.34
N GLN A 46 -6.43 -17.42 7.33
CA GLN A 46 -5.87 -18.71 7.70
C GLN A 46 -6.47 -19.81 6.83
N SER A 47 -6.00 -19.92 5.59
CA SER A 47 -6.37 -20.99 4.67
C SER A 47 -5.15 -21.79 4.24
N ALA A 48 -5.33 -23.10 4.11
CA ALA A 48 -4.35 -23.99 3.48
C ALA A 48 -4.62 -24.17 1.97
N THR A 49 -5.75 -23.66 1.46
CA THR A 49 -6.16 -23.86 0.06
C THR A 49 -6.72 -22.57 -0.52
N PHE A 50 -6.24 -22.19 -1.69
CA PHE A 50 -6.71 -21.06 -2.48
C PHE A 50 -7.28 -21.57 -3.81
N THR A 51 -8.34 -20.92 -4.29
CA THR A 51 -9.04 -21.30 -5.53
C THR A 51 -8.81 -20.24 -6.61
N PHE A 52 -8.83 -20.66 -7.86
CA PHE A 52 -8.69 -19.81 -9.04
C PHE A 52 -9.99 -19.83 -9.84
N GLU A 53 -10.31 -18.72 -10.52
CA GLU A 53 -11.52 -18.65 -11.36
C GLU A 53 -11.39 -19.58 -12.57
N ASP A 54 -10.23 -19.57 -13.22
CA ASP A 54 -9.91 -20.44 -14.34
C ASP A 54 -8.44 -20.91 -14.35
N THR A 55 -8.08 -21.67 -15.39
CA THR A 55 -6.71 -22.16 -15.58
C THR A 55 -5.72 -21.07 -15.98
N ALA A 56 -6.16 -19.98 -16.62
CA ALA A 56 -5.28 -18.89 -17.00
C ALA A 56 -4.81 -18.11 -15.76
N ASP A 57 -5.73 -17.83 -14.83
CA ASP A 57 -5.43 -17.20 -13.54
C ASP A 57 -4.41 -18.00 -12.72
N LEU A 58 -4.50 -19.33 -12.75
CA LEU A 58 -3.52 -20.22 -12.11
C LEU A 58 -2.14 -20.11 -12.74
N CYS A 59 -2.05 -20.10 -14.08
CA CYS A 59 -0.78 -19.94 -14.79
C CYS A 59 -0.13 -18.58 -14.45
N ASP A 60 -0.90 -17.50 -14.51
CA ASP A 60 -0.45 -16.15 -14.17
C ASP A 60 0.08 -16.06 -12.73
N PHE A 61 -0.59 -16.72 -11.78
CA PHE A 61 -0.14 -16.78 -10.39
C PHE A 61 1.19 -17.52 -10.25
N MET A 62 1.35 -18.67 -10.91
CA MET A 62 2.58 -19.45 -10.86
C MET A 62 3.76 -18.73 -11.51
N ASP A 63 3.53 -18.06 -12.64
CA ASP A 63 4.57 -17.28 -13.32
C ASP A 63 5.02 -16.10 -12.44
N LYS A 64 4.10 -15.38 -11.81
CA LYS A 64 4.44 -14.31 -10.86
C LYS A 64 5.22 -14.83 -9.65
N LYS A 65 4.86 -16.02 -9.14
CA LYS A 65 5.58 -16.66 -8.03
C LYS A 65 7.01 -17.06 -8.41
N ILE A 66 7.23 -17.54 -9.63
CA ILE A 66 8.55 -17.99 -10.10
C ILE A 66 9.46 -16.80 -10.42
N TRP A 67 8.94 -15.81 -11.14
CA TRP A 67 9.73 -14.69 -11.66
C TRP A 67 9.75 -13.46 -10.76
N GLY A 68 8.87 -13.43 -9.75
CA GLY A 68 8.80 -12.40 -8.72
C GLY A 68 8.12 -11.12 -9.20
N ASP A 69 7.02 -10.72 -8.56
CA ASP A 69 6.41 -9.39 -8.71
C ASP A 69 6.65 -8.47 -7.50
N GLY A 70 7.43 -8.94 -6.51
CA GLY A 70 7.77 -8.20 -5.30
C GLY A 70 6.64 -8.09 -4.27
N LEU A 71 5.56 -8.86 -4.40
CA LEU A 71 4.45 -8.87 -3.44
C LEU A 71 4.51 -10.00 -2.39
N ASP A 72 5.48 -10.91 -2.50
CA ASP A 72 5.57 -12.03 -1.56
C ASP A 72 6.07 -11.56 -0.18
N ARG A 73 5.17 -11.72 0.77
CA ARG A 73 5.41 -11.54 2.20
C ARG A 73 6.36 -12.65 2.64
N GLU A 74 7.52 -12.26 3.17
CA GLU A 74 8.50 -13.20 3.74
C GLU A 74 7.82 -14.14 4.75
N GLU A 75 8.09 -15.43 4.60
CA GLU A 75 7.66 -16.50 5.50
C GLU A 75 8.30 -16.28 6.88
N TYR A 76 7.47 -16.10 7.91
CA TYR A 76 7.95 -16.09 9.28
C TYR A 76 8.12 -17.53 9.76
N GLY A 77 9.37 -17.97 9.86
CA GLY A 77 9.81 -19.00 10.80
C GLY A 77 10.09 -18.39 12.17
#